data_AF-A0A9W2UIJ5-F1
#
_entry.id   AF-A0A9W2UIJ5-F1
#
_cell.length_a   1.000
_cell.length_b   1.000
_cell.length_c   1.000
_cell.angle_alpha   90.00
_cell.angle_beta   90.00
_cell.angle_gamma   90.00
#
_symmetry.space_group_name_H-M   'P 1'
#
loop_
_entity.id
_entity.type
_entity.pdbx_description
1 polymer ?
#
loop_
_entity_poly.entity_id
_entity_poly.type
_entity_poly.pdbx_seq_one_letter_code
_entity_poly.pdbx_strand_id
1 'polypeptide(L)'
;MQRHLRSFVQLNNSFPATGCQKLIEVDDERELHAFYEKRTVTEVAADALGEECKGYVFQISGGNDKQGFPTKQGVLTHGCVHLLPNTEPSCH
;
A
#
# COMPACT_ATOMS: atom_id res chain seq x y z
N MET A 1 14.00 27.62 9.79
CA MET A 1 14.20 26.46 8.89
C MET A 1 12.85 25.82 8.61
N GLN A 2 12.21 26.17 7.50
CA GLN A 2 10.96 25.56 7.05
C GLN A 2 11.24 24.11 6.65
N ARG A 3 10.86 23.16 7.51
CA ARG A 3 10.69 21.76 7.11
C ARG A 3 9.57 21.77 6.08
N HIS A 4 9.92 21.64 4.79
CA HIS A 4 8.93 21.29 3.78
C HIS A 4 8.41 19.91 4.18
N LEU A 5 7.17 19.84 4.69
CA LEU A 5 6.46 18.57 4.85
C LEU A 5 6.16 18.05 3.44
N ARG A 6 7.15 17.43 2.79
CA ARG A 6 6.87 16.59 1.63
C ARG A 6 6.17 15.35 2.14
N SER A 7 4.94 15.13 1.68
CA SER A 7 4.17 13.94 2.00
C SER A 7 4.62 12.82 1.09
N PHE A 8 5.59 12.04 1.53
CA PHE A 8 6.00 10.80 0.87
C PHE A 8 5.06 9.65 1.28
N VAL A 9 4.85 8.70 0.38
CA VAL A 9 4.17 7.43 0.67
C VAL A 9 5.22 6.34 0.84
N GLN A 10 5.04 5.49 1.86
CA GLN A 10 5.93 4.38 2.13
C GLN A 10 5.34 3.08 1.57
N LEU A 11 6.09 2.41 0.69
CA LEU A 11 5.75 1.10 0.14
C LEU A 11 6.61 0.03 0.79
N ASN A 12 5.99 -0.89 1.53
CA ASN A 12 6.68 -2.06 2.09
C ASN A 12 6.61 -3.23 1.11
N ASN A 13 7.72 -3.51 0.43
CA ASN A 13 7.85 -4.66 -0.47
C ASN A 13 8.38 -5.86 0.31
N SER A 14 7.65 -6.97 0.28
CA SER A 14 8.06 -8.24 0.90
C SER A 14 8.15 -9.34 -0.15
N PHE A 15 9.23 -10.13 -0.10
CA PHE A 15 9.45 -11.25 -1.01
C PHE A 15 9.43 -12.58 -0.22
N PRO A 16 8.29 -13.33 -0.26
CA PRO A 16 8.12 -14.51 0.58
C PRO A 16 9.16 -15.61 0.35
N ALA A 17 9.69 -15.75 -0.87
CA ALA A 17 10.62 -16.82 -1.21
C ALA A 17 11.99 -16.67 -0.53
N THR A 18 12.42 -15.45 -0.22
CA THR A 18 13.67 -15.20 0.53
C THR A 18 13.41 -14.70 1.96
N GLY A 19 12.18 -14.31 2.28
CA GLY A 19 11.83 -13.67 3.55
C GLY A 19 12.38 -12.26 3.71
N CYS A 20 12.91 -11.65 2.64
CA CYS A 20 13.42 -10.29 2.67
C CYS A 20 12.29 -9.26 2.51
N GLN A 21 12.45 -8.11 3.16
CA GLN A 21 11.58 -6.96 2.99
C GLN A 21 12.40 -5.69 2.74
N LYS A 22 11.86 -4.79 1.92
CA LYS A 22 12.47 -3.50 1.59
C LYS A 22 11.40 -2.42 1.65
N LEU A 23 11.70 -1.33 2.35
CA LEU A 23 10.88 -0.12 2.36
C LEU A 23 11.33 0.80 1.22
N ILE A 24 10.39 1.29 0.43
CA ILE A 24 10.60 2.25 -0.64
C ILE A 24 9.80 3.50 -0.30
N GLU A 25 10.45 4.66 -0.35
CA GLU A 25 9.80 5.96 -0.14
C GLU A 25 9.56 6.61 -1.51
N VAL A 26 8.30 6.90 -1.82
CA VAL A 26 7.87 7.46 -3.10
C VAL A 26 7.30 8.85 -2.86
N ASP A 27 7.87 9.86 -3.53
CA ASP A 27 7.43 11.27 -3.46
C ASP A 27 6.55 11.65 -4.67
N ASP A 28 6.75 11.01 -5.83
CA ASP A 28 6.07 11.37 -7.07
C ASP A 28 4.71 10.68 -7.22
N GLU A 29 3.65 11.48 -7.38
CA GLU A 29 2.28 10.97 -7.51
C GLU A 29 2.05 10.16 -8.79
N ARG A 30 2.86 10.34 -9.85
CA ARG A 30 2.71 9.60 -11.10
C ARG A 30 3.15 8.15 -10.93
N GLU A 31 4.15 7.90 -10.10
CA GLU A 31 4.60 6.56 -9.75
C GLU A 31 3.52 5.84 -8.92
N LEU A 32 2.85 6.58 -8.02
CA LEU A 32 1.76 6.07 -7.17
C LEU A 32 0.46 5.82 -7.93
N HIS A 33 0.24 6.48 -9.08
CA HIS A 33 -0.99 6.36 -9.87
C HIS A 33 -1.29 4.90 -10.28
N ALA A 34 -0.27 4.06 -10.46
CA ALA A 34 -0.45 2.64 -10.78
C ALA A 34 -1.21 1.86 -9.69
N PHE A 35 -1.15 2.33 -8.43
CA PHE A 35 -1.78 1.70 -7.28
C PHE A 35 -3.18 2.24 -6.99
N TYR A 36 -3.58 3.36 -7.59
CA TYR A 36 -4.90 3.94 -7.36
C TYR A 36 -6.01 3.10 -7.98
N GLU A 37 -7.16 3.09 -7.30
CA GLU A 37 -8.36 2.32 -7.66
C GLU A 37 -8.13 0.79 -7.74
N LYS A 38 -6.98 0.30 -7.27
CA LYS A 38 -6.69 -1.13 -7.15
C LYS A 38 -7.14 -1.63 -5.78
N ARG A 39 -7.67 -2.86 -5.76
CA ARG A 39 -8.09 -3.53 -4.53
C ARG A 39 -6.92 -4.29 -3.93
N THR A 40 -6.97 -4.56 -2.62
CA THR A 40 -6.12 -5.58 -2.00
C THR A 40 -6.25 -6.90 -2.78
N VAL A 41 -5.15 -7.65 -2.87
CA VAL A 41 -4.99 -8.90 -3.63
C VAL A 41 -4.89 -8.69 -5.15
N THR A 42 -4.95 -7.46 -5.64
CA THR A 42 -4.76 -7.15 -7.08
C THR A 42 -3.26 -7.12 -7.43
N GLU A 43 -2.94 -7.65 -8.62
CA GLU A 43 -1.61 -7.58 -9.22
C GLU A 43 -1.42 -6.26 -9.98
N VAL A 44 -0.27 -5.62 -9.78
CA VAL A 44 0.10 -4.32 -10.36
C VAL A 44 1.52 -4.40 -10.89
N ALA A 45 1.74 -3.92 -12.11
CA ALA A 45 3.07 -3.80 -12.68
C ALA A 45 3.85 -2.68 -11.95
N ALA A 46 5.07 -2.99 -11.52
CA ALA A 46 5.90 -2.07 -10.74
C ALA A 46 6.85 -1.22 -11.60
N ASP A 47 6.67 -1.24 -12.93
CA ASP A 47 7.50 -0.50 -13.91
C ASP A 47 7.53 1.01 -13.66
N ALA A 48 6.48 1.54 -13.03
CA ALA A 48 6.36 2.97 -12.73
C ALA A 48 7.16 3.41 -11.50
N LEU A 49 7.68 2.49 -10.67
CA LEU A 49 8.38 2.80 -9.41
C LEU A 49 9.89 3.04 -9.57
N GLY A 50 10.42 2.92 -10.80
CA GLY A 50 11.84 3.06 -11.09
C GLY A 50 12.45 1.84 -11.78
N GLU A 51 13.71 1.98 -12.24
CA GLU A 51 14.41 0.92 -12.97
C GLU A 51 14.68 -0.31 -12.09
N GLU A 52 14.75 -0.18 -10.76
CA GLU A 52 14.94 -1.33 -9.85
C GLU A 52 13.71 -2.24 -9.75
N CYS A 53 12.52 -1.71 -10.03
CA CYS A 53 11.24 -2.42 -9.95
C CYS A 53 10.67 -2.75 -11.34
N LYS A 54 11.41 -2.43 -12.39
CA LYS A 54 11.04 -2.72 -13.77
C LYS A 54 11.00 -4.23 -14.04
N GLY A 55 9.91 -4.68 -14.65
CA GLY A 55 9.62 -6.09 -14.93
C GLY A 55 9.10 -6.87 -13.73
N TYR A 56 8.92 -6.24 -12.56
CA TYR A 56 8.30 -6.88 -11.40
C TYR A 56 6.78 -6.67 -11.40
N VAL A 57 6.08 -7.69 -10.91
CA VAL A 57 4.65 -7.63 -10.62
C VAL A 57 4.49 -7.72 -9.11
N PHE A 58 3.81 -6.74 -8.53
CA PHE A 58 3.49 -6.71 -7.11
C PHE A 58 2.05 -7.08 -6.87
N GLN A 59 1.79 -7.84 -5.82
CA GLN A 59 0.45 -8.03 -5.29
C GLN A 59 0.26 -7.10 -4.10
N ILE A 60 -0.82 -6.32 -4.12
CA ILE A 60 -1.15 -5.43 -3.00
C ILE A 60 -1.65 -6.29 -1.84
N SER A 61 -0.84 -6.52 -0.80
CA SER A 61 -1.24 -7.33 0.37
C SER A 61 -2.12 -6.56 1.36
N GLY A 62 -2.05 -5.23 1.35
CA GLY A 62 -2.81 -4.34 2.22
C GLY A 62 -2.19 -2.95 2.28
N GLY A 63 -2.54 -2.19 3.30
CA GLY A 63 -2.06 -0.84 3.52
C GLY A 63 -2.73 -0.19 4.72
N ASN A 64 -2.12 0.89 5.21
CA ASN A 64 -2.64 1.69 6.32
C ASN A 64 -3.01 3.08 5.82
N ASP A 65 -4.09 3.66 6.37
CA ASP A 65 -4.41 5.07 6.19
C ASP A 65 -3.42 5.96 6.98
N LYS A 66 -3.38 7.26 6.69
CA LYS A 66 -2.59 8.28 7.40
C LYS A 66 -2.86 8.32 8.89
N GLN A 67 -4.05 7.90 9.32
CA GLN A 67 -4.45 7.81 10.73
C GLN A 67 -4.07 6.46 11.37
N GLY A 68 -3.48 5.53 10.62
CA GLY A 68 -3.06 4.21 11.09
C GLY A 68 -4.12 3.12 10.97
N PHE A 69 -5.30 3.41 10.42
CA PHE A 69 -6.33 2.38 10.22
C PHE A 69 -5.92 1.40 9.10
N PRO A 70 -5.97 0.08 9.34
CA PRO A 70 -5.64 -0.91 8.32
C PRO A 70 -6.78 -1.07 7.32
N THR A 71 -6.43 -1.36 6.07
CA THR A 71 -7.39 -1.78 5.04
C THR A 71 -7.89 -3.20 5.33
N LYS A 72 -9.21 -3.41 5.22
CA LYS A 72 -9.84 -4.71 5.42
C LYS A 72 -10.36 -5.26 4.10
N GLN A 73 -9.94 -6.48 3.75
CA GLN A 73 -10.47 -7.18 2.58
C GLN A 73 -11.99 -7.38 2.71
N GLY A 74 -12.72 -7.12 1.62
CA GLY A 74 -14.18 -7.23 1.56
C GLY A 74 -14.93 -5.92 1.84
N VAL A 75 -14.24 -4.88 2.32
CA VAL A 75 -14.81 -3.53 2.44
C VAL A 75 -14.56 -2.78 1.13
N LEU A 76 -15.61 -2.56 0.34
CA LEU A 76 -15.54 -1.97 -0.99
C LEU A 76 -15.73 -0.43 -0.97
N THR A 77 -15.18 0.22 0.05
CA THR A 77 -15.27 1.67 0.24
C THR A 77 -13.87 2.26 0.30
N HIS A 78 -13.66 3.41 -0.34
CA HIS A 78 -12.37 4.12 -0.34
C HIS A 78 -12.06 4.84 0.98
N GLY A 79 -13.05 5.04 1.84
CA GLY A 79 -12.91 5.73 3.13
C GLY A 79 -12.96 4.78 4.32
N CYS A 80 -12.56 5.30 5.49
CA CYS A 80 -12.72 4.60 6.76
C CYS A 80 -14.20 4.42 7.10
N VAL A 81 -14.60 3.19 7.44
CA VAL A 81 -15.96 2.84 7.86
C VAL A 81 -15.92 2.15 9.22
N HIS A 82 -16.95 2.38 10.05
CA HIS A 82 -17.11 1.67 11.31
C HIS A 82 -17.97 0.42 11.08
N LEU A 83 -17.42 -0.74 11.38
CA LEU A 83 -18.11 -2.02 11.26
C LEU A 83 -18.27 -2.64 12.64
N LEU A 84 -19.39 -3.33 12.85
CA LEU A 84 -19.58 -4.22 14.00
C LEU A 84 -19.01 -5.60 13.63
N PRO A 85 -17.93 -6.07 14.28
CA PRO A 85 -17.39 -7.40 14.01
C PRO A 85 -18.21 -8.49 14.72
N ASN A 86 -18.51 -9.57 13.99
CA ASN A 86 -19.34 -10.67 14.53
C ASN A 86 -18.54 -11.72 15.33
N THR A 87 -17.22 -11.86 15.09
CA THR A 87 -16.27 -12.75 15.79
C THR A 87 -14.84 -12.26 15.50
N GLU A 88 -13.87 -12.58 16.37
CA GLU A 88 -12.41 -12.32 16.29
C GLU A 88 -12.01 -11.31 15.20
N PRO A 89 -11.87 -10.02 15.54
CA PRO A 89 -11.61 -9.00 14.53
C PRO A 89 -10.18 -9.13 13.99
N SER A 90 -10.06 -9.28 12.68
CA SER A 90 -8.79 -9.26 11.95
C SER A 90 -8.04 -7.92 12.02
N CYS A 91 -8.68 -6.87 12.55
CA CYS A 91 -8.19 -5.51 12.65
C CYS A 91 -8.62 -4.96 14.02
N HIS A 92 -7.66 -4.70 14.90
CA HIS A 92 -7.83 -4.10 16.23
C HIS A 92 -7.24 -2.69 16.26
#